data_AF-A0A847APC5-F1
#
_entry.id   AF-A0A847APC5-F1
#
_cell.length_a   1.000
_cell.length_b   1.000
_cell.length_c   1.000
_cell.angle_alpha   90.00
_cell.angle_beta   90.00
_cell.angle_gamma   90.00
#
_symmetry.space_group_name_H-M   'P 1'
#
loop_
_entity.id
_entity.type
_entity.pdbx_description
1 polymer ?
#
loop_
_entity_poly.entity_id
_entity_poly.type
_entity_poly.pdbx_seq_one_letter_code
_entity_poly.pdbx_strand_id
1 'polypeptide(L)' 'LAIVADSFGSIVGLVTMEDLFETLLGLEIVDESDKVEDLQKLAVERWRKRSKKQNLNRN' A
#
# COMPACT_ATOMS: atom_id res chain seq x y z
N LEU A 1 -5.01 12.53 -0.55
CA LEU A 1 -5.52 11.22 -0.10
C LEU A 1 -6.97 11.08 -0.56
N ALA A 2 -7.27 10.04 -1.34
CA ALA A 2 -8.59 9.73 -1.85
C ALA A 2 -8.93 8.26 -1.58
N ILE A 3 -10.19 7.97 -1.25
CA ILE A 3 -10.68 6.60 -1.04
C ILE A 3 -11.44 6.17 -2.30
N VAL A 4 -11.10 5.00 -2.82
CA VAL A 4 -11.76 4.39 -3.98
C VAL A 4 -12.81 3.42 -3.47
N ALA A 5 -14.05 3.55 -3.93
CA ALA A 5 -15.16 2.66 -3.63
C ALA A 5 -15.76 2.07 -4.90
N ASP A 6 -16.33 0.87 -4.80
CA ASP A 6 -17.09 0.25 -5.88
C ASP A 6 -18.52 0.82 -5.97
N SER A 7 -19.26 0.39 -6.99
CA SER A 7 -20.66 0.81 -7.21
C SER A 7 -21.62 0.33 -6.13
N PHE A 8 -21.20 -0.58 -5.24
CA PHE A 8 -21.97 -1.11 -4.13
C PHE A 8 -21.58 -0.46 -2.79
N GLY A 9 -20.67 0.52 -2.81
CA GLY A 9 -20.23 1.26 -1.62
C GLY A 9 -19.12 0.58 -0.82
N SER A 10 -18.55 -0.52 -1.31
CA SER A 10 -17.42 -1.19 -0.66
C SER A 10 -16.13 -0.43 -0.94
N ILE A 11 -15.28 -0.27 0.08
CA ILE A 11 -13.97 0.37 -0.07
C ILE A 11 -13.03 -0.59 -0.81
N VAL A 12 -12.56 -0.17 -1.98
CA VAL A 12 -11.64 -0.92 -2.84
C VAL A 12 -10.19 -0.55 -2.52
N GLY A 13 -9.91 0.70 -2.17
CA GLY A 13 -8.53 1.12 -1.88
C GLY A 13 -8.38 2.58 -1.47
N LEU A 14 -7.13 2.97 -1.23
CA LEU A 14 -6.69 4.32 -0.87
C LEU A 14 -5.62 4.75 -1.88
N VAL A 15 -5.72 5.97 -2.40
CA VAL A 15 -4.77 6.57 -3.35
C VAL A 15 -4.19 7.85 -2.74
N THR A 16 -2.88 8.06 -2.89
CA THR A 16 -2.19 9.31 -2.52
C THR A 16 -1.85 10.12 -3.78
N MET A 17 -1.44 11.38 -3.60
CA MET A 17 -1.02 12.20 -4.74
C MET A 17 0.41 11.88 -5.21
N GLU A 18 1.25 11.27 -4.36
CA GLU A 18 2.62 10.88 -4.73
C GLU A 18 2.61 9.84 -5.85
N ASP A 19 1.78 8.78 -5.76
CA ASP A 19 1.64 7.73 -6.78
C ASP A 19 1.28 8.33 -8.18
N LEU A 20 0.49 9.42 -8.19
CA LEU A 20 0.11 10.11 -9.43
C LEU A 20 1.28 10.87 -10.04
N PHE A 21 2.10 11.54 -9.23
CA PHE A 21 3.28 12.26 -9.72
C PHE A 21 4.39 11.30 -10.16
N GLU A 22 4.58 10.16 -9.48
CA GLU A 22 5.49 9.10 -9.91
C GLU A 22 5.13 8.56 -11.30
N THR A 23 3.83 8.30 -11.52
CA THR A 23 3.34 7.82 -12.81
C THR A 23 3.54 8.85 -13.92
N LEU A 24 3.38 10.14 -13.61
CA LEU A 24 3.53 11.23 -14.58
C LEU A 24 4.99 11.57 -14.89
N LEU A 25 5.90 11.42 -13.92
CA LEU A 25 7.31 11.79 -14.07
C LEU A 25 8.21 10.59 -14.44
N GLY A 26 7.73 9.35 -14.25
CA GLY A 26 8.51 8.14 -14.51
C GLY A 26 9.70 7.98 -13.57
N LEU A 27 9.66 8.66 -12.41
CA LEU A 27 10.68 8.68 -11.37
C LEU A 27 9.99 8.27 -10.07
N GLU A 28 10.63 7.41 -9.29
CA GLU A 28 10.19 7.07 -7.93
C GLU A 28 10.35 8.33 -7.05
N ILE A 29 9.27 8.77 -6.41
CA ILE A 29 9.26 9.93 -5.54
C ILE A 29 9.15 9.39 -4.12
N VAL A 30 10.31 9.19 -3.52
CA VAL A 30 10.43 8.82 -2.11
C VAL A 30 10.20 10.08 -1.28
N ASP A 31 9.22 10.06 -0.36
CA ASP A 31 9.07 11.15 0.61
C ASP A 31 10.34 11.25 1.47
N GLU A 32 10.75 12.47 1.79
CA GLU A 32 12.01 12.74 2.51
C GLU A 32 12.02 12.11 3.91
N SER A 33 10.84 11.77 4.45
CA SER A 33 10.66 11.10 5.74
C SER A 33 10.65 9.56 5.66
N ASP A 34 10.55 8.98 4.46
CA ASP A 34 10.43 7.53 4.29
C ASP A 34 11.79 6.83 4.36
N LYS A 35 12.00 6.06 5.43
CA LYS A 35 13.19 5.21 5.62
C LYS A 35 13.26 4.00 4.69
N VAL A 36 12.24 3.75 3.87
CA VAL A 36 12.10 2.54 3.07
C VAL A 36 11.72 2.95 1.64
N GLU A 37 12.63 2.68 0.71
CA GLU A 37 12.56 3.04 -0.71
C GLU A 37 11.31 2.50 -1.43
N ASP A 38 10.74 1.38 -0.97
CA ASP A 38 9.56 0.76 -1.60
C ASP A 38 8.52 0.36 -0.54
N LEU A 39 7.52 1.25 -0.37
CA LEU A 39 6.40 1.03 0.54
C LEU A 39 5.48 -0.12 0.10
N GLN A 40 5.41 -0.44 -1.21
CA GLN A 40 4.61 -1.56 -1.70
C GLN A 40 5.21 -2.91 -1.28
N LYS A 41 6.53 -3.09 -1.44
CA LYS A 41 7.24 -4.27 -0.95
C LYS A 41 7.04 -4.45 0.55
N LEU A 42 7.13 -3.35 1.32
CA LEU A 42 6.91 -3.38 2.76
C LEU A 42 5.47 -3.78 3.12
N ALA A 43 4.47 -3.27 2.39
CA ALA A 43 3.06 -3.62 2.59
C ALA A 43 2.80 -5.11 2.32
N VAL A 44 3.34 -5.65 1.22
CA VAL A 44 3.25 -7.08 0.87
C VAL A 44 3.93 -7.95 1.93
N GLU A 45 5.11 -7.56 2.41
CA GLU A 45 5.84 -8.31 3.43
C GLU A 45 5.09 -8.33 4.78
N ARG A 46 4.54 -7.18 5.19
CA ARG A 46 3.68 -7.07 6.39
C ARG A 46 2.41 -7.88 6.27
N TRP A 47 1.77 -7.88 5.10
CA TRP A 47 0.59 -8.73 4.84
C TRP A 47 0.96 -10.20 4.97
N ARG A 48 2.03 -10.66 4.30
CA ARG A 48 2.51 -12.06 4.42
C ARG A 48 2.83 -12.46 5.86
N LYS A 49 3.49 -11.59 6.63
CA LYS A 49 3.79 -11.83 8.06
C LYS A 49 2.50 -11.97 8.89
N ARG A 50 1.51 -11.09 8.67
CA ARG A 50 0.19 -11.18 9.34
C ARG A 50 -0.56 -12.46 8.98
N SER A 51 -0.58 -12.83 7.71
CA SER A 51 -1.23 -14.07 7.25
C SER A 51 -0.57 -15.32 7.84
N LYS A 52 0.76 -15.36 7.94
CA LYS A 52 1.48 -16.47 8.60
C LYS A 52 1.16 -16.55 10.10
N LYS A 53 1.13 -15.40 10.79
CA LYS A 53 0.81 -15.33 12.23
C LYS A 53 -0.63 -15.78 12.53
N GLN A 54 -1.59 -15.45 11.66
CA GLN A 54 -2.97 -15.93 11.79
C GLN A 54 -3.10 -17.45 11.56
N ASN A 55 -2.33 -18.03 10.64
CA ASN A 55 -2.34 -19.48 10.42
C ASN A 55 -1.69 -20.25 11.58
N LEU A 56 -0.68 -19.68 12.24
CA LEU A 56 -0.02 -20.31 13.39
C LEU A 56 -0.88 -20.29 14.67
N ASN A 57 -1.77 -19.30 14.81
CA ASN A 57 -2.69 -19.17 15.95
C ASN A 57 -4.01 -19.97 15.78
N ARG A 58 -4.15 -20.77 14.70
CA ARG A 58 -5.35 -21.57 14.41
C ARG A 58 -5.17 -23.08 14.62
N ASN A 59 -4.05 -23.50 15.20
CA ASN A 59 -3.81 -24.86 15.72
C ASN A 59 -3.77 -24.81 17.25
#